data_AF-A0A482TIP3-F1
#
_entry.id   AF-A0A482TIP3-F1
#
_cell.length_a   1.000
_cell.length_b   1.000
_cell.length_c   1.000
_cell.angle_alpha   90.00
_cell.angle_beta   90.00
_cell.angle_gamma   90.00
#
_symmetry.space_group_name_H-M   'P 1'
#
loop_
_entity.id
_entity.type
_entity.pdbx_description
1 polymer ?
#
loop_
_entity_poly.entity_id
_entity_poly.type
_entity_poly.pdbx_seq_one_letter_code
_entity_poly.pdbx_strand_id
1 'polypeptide(L)'
;MKKTAKNKFDYLFDFTLLLNDKIICQRNFNIRDYNHNCQKSLEIKEMISEVIMIIESQLKNKSLDYLWESYNPFTPKIIPQINSEKIKSDLFKLNISMNSEIMVSGCFDGCKYPPKIRHQVDIKPLVPILIEIIRLYISGAEYDLITVISQ
;
A
#
# COMPACT_ATOMS: atom_id res chain seq x y z
N MET A 1 -23.04 -27.26 33.03
CA MET A 1 -22.32 -26.01 32.66
C MET A 1 -21.44 -26.30 31.45
N LYS A 2 -21.87 -25.88 30.25
CA LYS A 2 -21.02 -25.88 29.05
C LYS A 2 -20.80 -24.42 28.67
N LYS A 3 -19.59 -23.89 28.89
CA LYS A 3 -19.19 -22.57 28.40
C LYS A 3 -19.10 -22.67 26.88
N THR A 4 -20.08 -22.09 26.19
CA THR A 4 -20.09 -21.96 24.74
C THR A 4 -18.92 -21.06 24.35
N ALA A 5 -17.92 -21.61 23.66
CA ALA A 5 -16.83 -20.84 23.08
C ALA A 5 -17.45 -19.81 22.12
N LYS A 6 -17.23 -18.52 22.38
CA LYS A 6 -17.51 -17.46 21.41
C LYS A 6 -16.74 -17.81 20.14
N ASN A 7 -17.44 -18.07 19.05
CA ASN A 7 -16.83 -18.16 17.72
C ASN A 7 -16.00 -16.91 17.50
N LYS A 8 -14.69 -17.09 17.36
CA LYS A 8 -13.73 -16.04 17.03
C LYS A 8 -14.12 -15.54 15.63
N PHE A 9 -14.74 -14.37 15.56
CA PHE A 9 -15.24 -13.83 14.30
C PHE A 9 -14.03 -13.56 13.38
N ASP A 10 -14.02 -14.17 12.19
CA ASP A 10 -13.10 -13.78 11.13
C ASP A 10 -13.52 -12.37 10.69
N TYR A 11 -12.68 -11.36 10.97
CA TYR A 11 -12.90 -10.01 10.49
C TYR A 11 -12.47 -9.94 9.02
N LEU A 12 -13.34 -9.41 8.17
CA LEU A 12 -13.08 -9.26 6.74
C LEU A 12 -12.34 -7.94 6.52
N PHE A 13 -11.07 -8.06 6.14
CA PHE A 13 -10.25 -6.94 5.72
C PHE A 13 -10.12 -6.90 4.20
N ASP A 14 -9.97 -5.70 3.67
CA ASP A 14 -9.60 -5.48 2.30
C ASP A 14 -8.47 -4.45 2.21
N PHE A 15 -7.56 -4.69 1.27
CA PHE A 15 -6.64 -3.65 0.82
C PHE A 15 -6.94 -3.29 -0.62
N THR A 16 -6.95 -2.00 -0.91
CA THR A 16 -7.23 -1.44 -2.23
C THR A 16 -6.12 -0.47 -2.62
N LEU A 17 -5.47 -0.74 -3.74
CA LEU A 17 -4.50 0.16 -4.37
C LEU A 17 -5.15 0.87 -5.55
N LEU A 18 -5.15 2.20 -5.52
CA LEU A 18 -5.69 3.07 -6.55
C LEU A 18 -4.58 3.90 -7.19
N LEU A 19 -4.71 4.17 -8.49
CA LEU A 19 -3.92 5.17 -9.22
C LEU A 19 -4.89 6.17 -9.84
N ASN A 20 -4.79 7.44 -9.43
CA ASN A 20 -5.72 8.50 -9.86
C ASN A 20 -7.18 8.05 -9.74
N ASP A 21 -7.53 7.49 -8.58
CA ASP A 21 -8.86 6.99 -8.22
C ASP A 21 -9.35 5.79 -9.07
N LYS A 22 -8.49 5.20 -9.91
CA LYS A 22 -8.76 3.92 -10.57
C LYS A 22 -8.18 2.76 -9.77
N ILE A 23 -9.00 1.76 -9.48
CA ILE A 23 -8.57 0.56 -8.75
C ILE A 23 -7.61 -0.24 -9.65
N ILE A 24 -6.35 -0.37 -9.21
CA ILE A 24 -5.35 -1.25 -9.83
C ILE A 24 -5.48 -2.65 -9.24
N CYS A 25 -5.66 -2.72 -7.92
CA CYS A 25 -5.76 -3.97 -7.22
C CYS A 25 -6.63 -3.84 -5.99
N GLN A 26 -7.41 -4.88 -5.73
CA GLN A 26 -8.19 -5.05 -4.52
C GLN A 26 -8.09 -6.50 -4.08
N ARG A 27 -7.88 -6.73 -2.78
CA ARG A 27 -7.81 -8.07 -2.21
C ARG A 27 -8.47 -8.09 -0.85
N ASN A 28 -9.26 -9.13 -0.65
CA ASN A 28 -9.95 -9.38 0.60
C ASN A 28 -9.23 -10.53 1.32
N PHE A 29 -9.09 -10.40 2.62
CA PHE A 29 -8.44 -11.39 3.47
C PHE A 29 -9.05 -11.37 4.86
N ASN A 30 -9.02 -12.53 5.52
CA ASN A 30 -9.58 -12.68 6.86
C ASN A 30 -8.45 -12.58 7.90
N ILE A 31 -8.77 -11.95 9.03
CA ILE A 31 -7.93 -11.89 10.23
C ILE A 31 -8.74 -12.40 11.43
N ARG A 32 -8.18 -13.37 12.16
CA ARG A 32 -8.81 -14.02 13.31
C ARG A 32 -8.55 -13.30 14.64
N ASP A 33 -7.38 -12.70 14.77
CA ASP A 33 -6.87 -12.12 16.01
C ASP A 33 -6.88 -10.60 15.97
N TYR A 34 -7.99 -10.01 15.48
CA TYR A 34 -8.13 -8.56 15.39
C TYR A 34 -8.13 -7.91 16.77
N ASN A 35 -7.14 -7.06 17.04
CA ASN A 35 -7.13 -6.23 18.24
C ASN A 35 -7.77 -4.87 17.96
N HIS A 36 -8.91 -4.57 18.60
CA HIS A 36 -9.64 -3.31 18.42
C HIS A 36 -8.84 -2.06 18.79
N ASN A 37 -7.81 -2.18 19.64
CA ASN A 37 -6.99 -1.05 20.07
C ASN A 37 -6.06 -0.55 18.95
N CYS A 38 -5.81 -1.35 17.90
CA CYS A 38 -4.93 -0.95 16.81
C CYS A 38 -5.48 0.25 16.02
N GLN A 39 -6.80 0.46 15.96
CA GLN A 39 -7.42 1.44 15.06
C GLN A 39 -6.98 2.89 15.27
N LYS A 40 -6.52 3.26 16.47
CA LYS A 40 -6.04 4.62 16.81
C LYS A 40 -4.56 4.63 17.25
N SER A 41 -3.85 3.58 16.89
CA SER A 41 -2.49 3.32 17.33
C SER A 41 -1.47 3.88 16.32
N LEU A 42 -0.26 4.19 16.80
CA LEU A 42 0.85 4.62 15.94
C LEU A 42 1.24 3.51 14.96
N GLU A 43 1.09 2.27 15.38
CA GLU A 43 1.45 1.04 14.71
C GLU A 43 0.69 0.89 13.38
N ILE A 44 -0.56 1.35 13.30
CA ILE A 44 -1.31 1.35 12.02
C ILE A 44 -0.75 2.38 11.03
N LYS A 45 -0.24 3.51 11.51
CA LYS A 45 0.45 4.50 10.67
C LYS A 45 1.81 3.97 10.20
N GLU A 46 2.52 3.26 11.06
CA GLU A 46 3.79 2.60 10.69
C GLU A 46 3.55 1.49 9.67
N MET A 47 2.53 0.67 9.89
CA MET A 47 2.11 -0.39 8.98
C MET A 47 1.81 0.13 7.57
N ILE A 48 0.98 1.18 7.43
CA ILE A 48 0.68 1.73 6.10
C ILE A 48 1.94 2.30 5.44
N SER A 49 2.85 2.89 6.22
CA SER A 49 4.12 3.44 5.74
C SER A 49 5.05 2.33 5.24
N GLU A 50 5.17 1.23 5.99
CA GLU A 50 5.97 0.06 5.59
C GLU A 50 5.42 -0.60 4.33
N VAL A 51 4.10 -0.79 4.25
CA VAL A 51 3.45 -1.35 3.05
C VAL A 51 3.71 -0.47 1.83
N ILE A 52 3.62 0.86 1.98
CA ILE A 52 3.96 1.81 0.90
C ILE A 52 5.43 1.69 0.51
N MET A 53 6.35 1.61 1.47
CA MET A 53 7.79 1.48 1.20
C MET A 53 8.12 0.21 0.41
N ILE A 54 7.44 -0.90 0.68
CA ILE A 54 7.61 -2.16 -0.07
C ILE A 54 7.16 -1.99 -1.52
N ILE A 55 6.02 -1.34 -1.74
CA ILE A 55 5.51 -1.05 -3.08
C ILE A 55 6.47 -0.11 -3.83
N GLU A 56 6.90 0.98 -3.20
CA GLU A 56 7.86 1.93 -3.76
C GLU A 56 9.19 1.26 -4.12
N SER A 57 9.70 0.37 -3.25
CA SER A 57 10.93 -0.39 -3.49
C SER A 57 10.82 -1.28 -4.73
N GLN A 58 9.69 -1.99 -4.90
CA GLN A 58 9.43 -2.79 -6.11
C GLN A 58 9.37 -1.92 -7.37
N LEU A 59 8.66 -0.79 -7.32
CA LEU A 59 8.58 0.15 -8.44
C LEU A 59 9.95 0.72 -8.81
N LYS A 60 10.78 1.02 -7.82
CA LYS A 60 12.14 1.51 -8.01
C LYS A 60 13.02 0.46 -8.68
N ASN A 61 12.96 -0.80 -8.24
CA ASN A 61 13.74 -1.88 -8.85
C ASN A 61 13.32 -2.12 -10.30
N LYS A 62 12.02 -2.20 -10.59
CA LYS A 62 11.52 -2.33 -11.97
C LYS A 62 11.89 -1.13 -12.84
N SER A 63 11.95 0.07 -12.26
CA SER A 63 12.40 1.27 -12.96
C SER A 63 13.89 1.19 -13.30
N LEU A 64 14.72 0.68 -12.39
CA LEU A 64 16.14 0.45 -12.62
C LEU A 64 16.35 -0.55 -13.77
N ASP A 65 15.66 -1.69 -13.72
CA ASP A 65 15.73 -2.73 -14.76
C ASP A 65 15.32 -2.15 -16.13
N TYR A 66 14.21 -1.41 -16.18
CA TYR A 66 13.76 -0.76 -17.42
C TYR A 66 14.77 0.26 -17.96
N LEU A 67 15.38 1.06 -17.09
CA LEU A 67 16.37 2.06 -17.49
C LEU A 67 17.64 1.39 -18.01
N TRP A 68 18.05 0.27 -17.41
CA TRP A 68 19.20 -0.52 -17.85
C TRP A 68 18.93 -1.23 -19.19
N GLU A 69 17.77 -1.85 -19.35
CA GLU A 69 17.35 -2.47 -20.63
C GLU A 69 17.24 -1.42 -21.75
N SER A 70 16.80 -0.21 -21.43
CA SER A 70 16.69 0.91 -22.37
C SER A 70 18.00 1.70 -22.51
N TYR A 71 19.09 1.28 -21.86
CA TYR A 71 20.38 1.93 -21.97
C TYR A 71 21.11 1.42 -23.22
N ASN A 72 21.35 2.32 -24.16
CA ASN A 72 22.19 2.07 -25.31
C ASN A 72 23.23 3.21 -25.41
N PRO A 73 24.53 2.91 -25.24
CA PRO A 73 25.58 3.93 -25.24
C PRO A 73 25.87 4.51 -26.64
N PHE A 74 25.41 3.86 -27.71
CA PHE A 74 25.68 4.27 -29.09
C PHE A 74 24.55 5.10 -29.71
N THR A 75 23.38 5.17 -29.08
CA THR A 75 22.29 6.04 -29.53
C THR A 75 22.32 7.36 -28.76
N PRO A 76 22.52 8.51 -29.44
CA PRO A 76 22.37 9.80 -28.79
C PRO A 76 20.93 9.94 -28.31
N LYS A 77 20.73 10.00 -26.99
CA LYS A 77 19.40 10.28 -26.42
C LYS A 77 19.09 11.74 -26.70
N ILE A 78 18.13 11.99 -27.59
CA ILE A 78 17.47 13.29 -27.68
C ILE A 78 16.76 13.46 -26.35
N ILE A 79 17.29 14.31 -25.47
CA ILE A 79 16.61 14.69 -24.23
C ILE A 79 15.31 15.35 -24.71
N PRO A 80 14.13 14.73 -24.49
CA PRO A 80 12.89 15.38 -24.89
C PRO A 80 12.84 16.71 -24.15
N GLN A 81 12.65 17.81 -24.87
CA GLN A 81 12.32 19.07 -24.23
C GLN A 81 11.09 18.81 -23.37
N ILE A 82 11.22 19.05 -22.06
CA ILE A 82 10.14 18.84 -21.11
C ILE A 82 9.12 19.94 -21.41
N ASN A 83 8.19 19.68 -22.32
CA ASN A 83 7.03 20.53 -22.49
C ASN A 83 6.29 20.49 -21.15
N SER A 84 6.16 21.65 -20.52
CA SER A 84 5.38 21.90 -19.30
C SER A 84 3.86 21.77 -19.55
N GLU A 85 3.46 20.88 -20.43
CA GLU A 85 2.08 20.49 -20.63
C GLU A 85 1.67 19.61 -19.46
N LYS A 86 0.91 20.21 -18.53
CA LYS A 86 0.21 19.57 -17.39
C LYS A 86 0.63 18.12 -17.17
N ILE A 87 1.76 17.93 -16.47
CA ILE A 87 2.14 16.61 -15.97
C ILE A 87 0.96 16.15 -15.12
N LYS A 88 0.20 15.20 -15.65
CA LYS A 88 -0.92 14.62 -14.94
C LYS A 88 -0.30 13.94 -13.72
N SER A 89 -0.56 14.50 -12.54
CA SER A 89 0.00 13.97 -11.30
C SER A 89 -0.58 12.59 -11.10
N ASP A 90 0.27 11.57 -11.22
CA ASP A 90 -0.08 10.18 -11.04
C ASP A 90 0.08 9.85 -9.55
N LEU A 91 -1.01 9.96 -8.80
CA LEU A 91 -1.03 9.71 -7.35
C LEU A 91 -1.51 8.30 -7.06
N PHE A 92 -0.67 7.52 -6.38
CA PHE A 92 -1.07 6.23 -5.81
C PHE A 92 -1.70 6.45 -4.44
N LYS A 93 -2.82 5.78 -4.19
CA LYS A 93 -3.50 5.73 -2.89
C LYS A 93 -3.66 4.28 -2.49
N LEU A 94 -3.30 3.97 -1.26
CA LEU A 94 -3.49 2.67 -0.64
C LEU A 94 -4.50 2.84 0.49
N ASN A 95 -5.59 2.09 0.43
CA ASN A 95 -6.61 2.06 1.46
C ASN A 95 -6.65 0.67 2.08
N ILE A 96 -6.73 0.62 3.40
CA ILE A 96 -7.00 -0.60 4.16
C ILE A 96 -8.33 -0.38 4.85
N SER A 97 -9.23 -1.31 4.61
CA SER A 97 -10.62 -1.23 5.02
C SER A 97 -11.01 -2.49 5.80
N MET A 98 -11.88 -2.30 6.80
CA MET A 98 -12.43 -3.37 7.63
C MET A 98 -13.94 -3.33 7.50
N ASN A 99 -14.56 -4.45 7.11
CA ASN A 99 -16.00 -4.53 6.88
C ASN A 99 -16.55 -3.41 5.96
N SER A 100 -15.77 -3.04 4.93
CA SER A 100 -16.09 -1.94 3.98
C SER A 100 -15.98 -0.51 4.52
N GLU A 101 -15.41 -0.32 5.72
CA GLU A 101 -15.07 0.99 6.27
C GLU A 101 -13.56 1.24 6.18
N ILE A 102 -13.15 2.39 5.62
CA ILE A 102 -11.73 2.76 5.50
C ILE A 102 -11.15 3.01 6.89
N MET A 103 -10.21 2.16 7.29
CA MET A 103 -9.52 2.25 8.57
C MET A 103 -8.31 3.16 8.49
N VAL A 104 -7.47 2.97 7.46
CA VAL A 104 -6.28 3.77 7.20
C VAL A 104 -6.09 3.95 5.71
N SER A 105 -5.54 5.11 5.34
CA SER A 105 -5.14 5.41 3.98
C SER A 105 -3.75 6.03 3.95
N GLY A 106 -3.00 5.73 2.89
CA GLY A 106 -1.72 6.37 2.62
C GLY A 106 -1.58 6.64 1.12
N CYS A 107 -0.72 7.58 0.75
CA CYS A 107 -0.52 7.95 -0.63
C CYS A 107 0.96 8.21 -0.95
N PHE A 108 1.34 7.99 -2.20
CA PHE A 108 2.68 8.28 -2.69
C PHE A 108 2.65 8.73 -4.15
N ASP A 109 3.66 9.51 -4.53
CA ASP A 109 3.77 10.08 -5.87
C ASP A 109 4.36 9.08 -6.87
N GLY A 110 3.58 8.78 -7.90
CA GLY A 110 3.93 7.89 -9.01
C GLY A 110 4.75 8.55 -10.12
N CYS A 111 4.80 9.89 -10.16
CA CYS A 111 5.56 10.63 -11.18
C CYS A 111 7.07 10.39 -11.10
N LYS A 112 7.56 9.90 -9.95
CA LYS A 112 8.94 9.47 -9.73
C LYS A 112 9.35 8.29 -10.61
N TYR A 113 8.38 7.53 -11.14
CA TYR A 113 8.62 6.32 -11.92
C TYR A 113 8.30 6.53 -13.42
N PRO A 114 9.02 5.84 -14.34
CA PRO A 114 8.74 5.93 -15.76
C PRO A 114 7.29 5.55 -16.12
N PRO A 115 6.68 6.17 -17.15
CA PRO A 115 5.29 5.91 -17.54
C PRO A 115 4.96 4.44 -17.79
N LYS A 116 5.91 3.70 -18.37
CA LYS A 116 5.75 2.26 -18.63
C LYS A 116 5.61 1.48 -17.32
N ILE A 117 6.43 1.78 -16.32
CA ILE A 117 6.44 1.08 -15.03
C ILE A 117 5.20 1.41 -14.21
N ARG A 118 4.84 2.70 -14.09
CA ARG A 118 3.71 3.13 -13.26
C ARG A 118 2.33 2.70 -13.78
N HIS A 119 2.19 2.38 -15.06
CA HIS A 119 0.94 1.85 -15.63
C HIS A 119 0.93 0.32 -15.77
N GLN A 120 2.09 -0.33 -15.77
CA GLN A 120 2.23 -1.79 -15.80
C GLN A 120 2.54 -2.39 -14.42
N VAL A 121 2.13 -1.70 -13.36
CA VAL A 121 2.43 -2.12 -11.97
C VAL A 121 1.82 -3.48 -11.71
N ASP A 122 2.67 -4.51 -11.68
CA ASP A 122 2.31 -5.83 -11.20
C ASP A 122 2.67 -5.98 -9.73
N ILE A 123 1.65 -5.84 -8.88
CA ILE A 123 1.74 -6.05 -7.43
C ILE A 123 1.32 -7.45 -7.00
N LYS A 124 0.88 -8.33 -7.92
CA LYS A 124 0.50 -9.72 -7.58
C LYS A 124 1.55 -10.46 -6.74
N PRO A 125 2.87 -10.37 -7.03
CA PRO A 125 3.86 -11.06 -6.21
C PRO A 125 4.00 -10.47 -4.79
N LEU A 126 3.65 -9.20 -4.60
CA LEU A 126 3.72 -8.54 -3.30
C LEU A 126 2.52 -8.84 -2.41
N VAL A 127 1.34 -9.10 -3.00
CA VAL A 127 0.10 -9.37 -2.27
C VAL A 127 0.26 -10.27 -1.04
N PRO A 128 0.88 -11.46 -1.12
CA PRO A 128 1.03 -12.32 0.06
C PRO A 128 1.89 -11.67 1.15
N ILE A 129 2.97 -10.97 0.78
CA ILE A 129 3.86 -10.28 1.73
C ILE A 129 3.11 -9.16 2.44
N LEU A 130 2.35 -8.36 1.69
CA LEU A 130 1.57 -7.27 2.27
C LEU A 130 0.51 -7.78 3.24
N ILE A 131 -0.18 -8.87 2.90
CA ILE A 131 -1.18 -9.49 3.78
C ILE A 131 -0.54 -9.96 5.09
N GLU A 132 0.64 -10.57 5.04
CA GLU A 132 1.35 -11.04 6.24
C GLU A 132 1.79 -9.88 7.14
N ILE A 133 2.30 -8.79 6.57
CA ILE A 133 2.66 -7.58 7.35
C ILE A 133 1.42 -6.98 8.00
N ILE A 134 0.33 -6.81 7.25
CA ILE A 134 -0.92 -6.28 7.79
C ILE A 134 -1.44 -7.17 8.93
N ARG A 135 -1.39 -8.51 8.76
CA ARG A 135 -1.77 -9.46 9.81
C ARG A 135 -0.93 -9.31 11.07
N LEU A 136 0.39 -9.14 10.94
CA LEU A 136 1.30 -8.98 12.06
C LEU A 136 0.96 -7.72 12.86
N TYR A 137 0.83 -6.58 12.19
CA TYR A 137 0.52 -5.31 12.82
C TYR A 137 -0.86 -5.23 13.44
N ILE A 138 -1.84 -5.95 12.88
CA ILE A 138 -3.22 -5.97 13.38
C ILE A 138 -3.44 -7.00 14.50
N SER A 139 -2.62 -8.05 14.55
CA SER A 139 -2.68 -9.10 15.60
C SER A 139 -1.73 -8.83 16.77
N GLY A 140 -1.13 -7.64 16.82
CA GLY A 140 -0.23 -7.22 17.90
C GLY A 140 -0.91 -7.25 19.27
N ALA A 141 -0.13 -7.59 20.30
CA ALA A 141 -0.64 -7.69 21.67
C ALA A 141 -0.68 -6.32 22.38
N GLU A 142 0.22 -5.41 22.03
CA GLU A 142 0.41 -4.11 22.69
C GLU A 142 0.33 -3.00 21.63
N TYR A 143 -0.36 -1.91 21.96
CA TYR A 143 -0.54 -0.74 21.10
C TYR A 143 -0.43 0.54 21.92
N ASP A 144 0.40 1.47 21.44
CA ASP A 144 0.48 2.81 22.00
C ASP A 144 -0.69 3.66 21.47
N LEU A 145 -1.66 3.92 22.34
CA LEU A 145 -2.81 4.77 22.01
C LEU A 145 -2.36 6.22 21.87
N ILE A 146 -2.63 6.83 20.73
CA ILE A 146 -2.43 8.28 20.56
C ILE A 146 -3.53 9.01 21.32
N THR A 147 -3.22 9.51 22.52
CA THR A 147 -4.05 10.49 23.22
C THR A 147 -3.97 11.81 22.46
N VAL A 148 -4.87 12.02 21.50
CA VAL A 148 -5.03 13.32 20.86
C VAL A 148 -5.58 14.27 21.91
N ILE A 149 -4.70 15.09 22.50
CA ILE A 149 -5.10 16.23 23.32
C ILE A 149 -5.70 17.24 22.34
N SER A 150 -7.03 17.28 22.24
CA SER A 150 -7.75 18.30 21.50
C SER A 150 -7.45 19.67 22.12
N GLN A 151 -6.78 20.55 21.38
CA GLN A 151 -6.72 22.00 21.63
C GLN A 151 -7.85 22.70 20.88
#